data_AF-A0A4S8MRL9-F1
#
_entry.id   AF-A0A4S8MRL9-F1
#
_cell.length_a   1.000
_cell.length_b   1.000
_cell.length_c   1.000
_cell.angle_alpha   90.00
_cell.angle_beta   90.00
_cell.angle_gamma   90.00
#
_symmetry.space_group_name_H-M   'P 1'
#
loop_
_entity.id
_entity.type
_entity.pdbx_description
1 polymer ?
#
loop_
_entity_poly.entity_id
_entity_poly.type
_entity_poly.pdbx_seq_one_letter_code
_entity_poly.pdbx_strand_id
1 'polypeptide(L)'
;MESSTSLQSEQLTREMNPDSSINGRRSRPPPTHVAAVLAAVILPITLTPYLLARRQVSMLRKQVATLEIRLQSLQRDIHSMVNDSGSVKDEHRRIRGLLHEMMTNAEELRLQTQEATASQRAVNETTQSELQRLLEEARLTRAQGDVLRVLGCSLADIASFMHEVELSMPVDMISGEKNRVEQLRLLAFRLENLPGPKSADKTPEKSTA
;
A
#
# COMPACT_ATOMS: atom_id res chain seq x y z
N MET A 1 -8.49 -2.69 -71.57
CA MET A 1 -7.34 -2.07 -72.23
C MET A 1 -6.34 -3.18 -72.48
N GLU A 2 -6.58 -4.02 -73.50
CA GLU A 2 -6.23 -3.75 -74.91
C GLU A 2 -4.70 -3.76 -75.06
N SER A 3 -4.02 -4.48 -75.94
CA SER A 3 -4.36 -5.33 -77.08
C SER A 3 -3.07 -6.11 -77.42
N SER A 4 -3.14 -7.41 -77.70
CA SER A 4 -2.99 -8.01 -79.04
C SER A 4 -1.88 -7.42 -79.92
N THR A 5 -0.91 -8.25 -80.32
CA THR A 5 -0.55 -8.51 -81.75
C THR A 5 0.58 -9.55 -81.84
N SER A 6 0.16 -10.79 -82.10
CA SER A 6 0.95 -11.79 -82.81
C SER A 6 0.88 -11.53 -84.32
N LEU A 7 1.74 -12.24 -85.09
CA LEU A 7 1.79 -12.54 -86.54
C LEU A 7 3.24 -12.27 -87.00
N GLN A 8 4.14 -13.22 -87.24
CA GLN A 8 4.12 -14.61 -87.74
C GLN A 8 3.55 -14.80 -89.15
N SER A 9 4.44 -15.35 -89.99
CA SER A 9 4.30 -16.04 -91.30
C SER A 9 4.01 -15.25 -92.58
N GLU A 10 5.00 -15.24 -93.49
CA GLU A 10 4.97 -15.79 -94.87
C GLU A 10 6.41 -15.66 -95.44
N GLN A 11 7.18 -16.73 -95.69
CA GLN A 11 7.24 -17.51 -96.95
C GLN A 11 7.18 -16.62 -98.21
N LEU A 12 8.11 -16.67 -99.18
CA LEU A 12 8.37 -17.82 -100.05
C LEU A 12 9.57 -17.52 -100.98
N THR A 13 10.32 -18.57 -101.25
CA THR A 13 11.47 -18.75 -102.17
C THR A 13 11.38 -18.12 -103.57
N ARG A 14 12.51 -17.64 -104.09
CA ARG A 14 12.97 -18.01 -105.44
C ARG A 14 14.48 -17.88 -105.61
N GLU A 15 15.07 -18.99 -106.01
CA GLU A 15 16.46 -19.15 -106.44
C GLU A 15 16.84 -18.26 -107.63
N MET A 16 18.10 -17.81 -107.66
CA MET A 16 18.96 -17.95 -108.84
C MET A 16 20.43 -17.77 -108.44
N ASN A 17 21.14 -18.90 -108.39
CA ASN A 17 22.60 -18.98 -108.56
C ASN A 17 22.90 -18.79 -110.06
N PRO A 18 24.04 -18.17 -110.45
CA PRO A 18 25.18 -19.02 -110.78
C PRO A 18 26.55 -18.42 -110.44
N ASP A 19 27.44 -19.31 -109.98
CA ASP A 19 28.84 -19.46 -110.33
C ASP A 19 29.65 -18.22 -110.73
N SER A 20 30.63 -17.87 -109.89
CA SER A 20 31.90 -17.33 -110.39
C SER A 20 33.06 -17.55 -109.41
N SER A 21 33.93 -18.48 -109.84
CA SER A 21 35.40 -18.38 -109.84
C SER A 21 36.16 -18.17 -108.52
N ILE A 22 36.65 -19.32 -108.04
CA ILE A 22 38.01 -19.55 -107.54
C ILE A 22 39.00 -18.51 -108.08
N ASN A 23 39.53 -17.66 -107.19
CA ASN A 23 40.80 -16.97 -107.39
C ASN A 23 41.49 -16.76 -106.04
N GLY A 24 42.32 -17.73 -105.67
CA GLY A 24 43.26 -17.63 -104.57
C GLY A 24 44.32 -16.56 -104.85
N ARG A 25 44.04 -15.32 -104.43
CA ARG A 25 45.07 -14.31 -104.19
C ARG A 25 45.29 -14.20 -102.69
N ARG A 26 46.43 -14.72 -102.24
CA ARG A 26 46.97 -14.54 -100.89
C ARG A 26 47.28 -13.05 -100.67
N SER A 27 46.24 -12.27 -100.40
CA SER A 27 46.36 -10.90 -99.93
C SER A 27 46.76 -10.98 -98.46
N ARG A 28 48.03 -10.68 -98.15
CA ARG A 28 48.45 -10.51 -96.76
C ARG A 28 47.60 -9.37 -96.19
N PRO A 29 46.73 -9.62 -95.20
CA PRO A 29 45.94 -8.55 -94.61
C PRO A 29 46.90 -7.53 -93.98
N PRO A 30 46.63 -6.21 -94.06
CA PRO A 30 47.42 -5.22 -93.34
C PRO A 30 47.49 -5.59 -91.84
N PRO A 31 48.62 -5.33 -91.16
CA PRO A 31 48.87 -5.79 -89.78
C PRO A 31 47.85 -5.28 -88.76
N THR A 32 47.03 -4.29 -89.14
CA THR A 32 45.89 -3.79 -88.37
C THR A 32 44.79 -4.84 -88.15
N HIS A 33 44.54 -5.74 -89.10
CA HIS A 33 43.51 -6.78 -88.92
C HIS A 33 43.94 -7.87 -87.94
N VAL A 34 45.23 -8.25 -87.96
CA VAL A 34 45.77 -9.25 -87.02
C VAL A 34 45.77 -8.69 -85.59
N ALA A 35 46.18 -7.42 -85.42
CA ALA A 35 46.10 -6.74 -84.13
C ALA A 35 44.66 -6.60 -83.62
N ALA A 36 43.70 -6.27 -84.50
CA ALA A 36 42.30 -6.15 -84.13
C ALA A 36 41.68 -7.49 -83.68
N VAL A 37 41.99 -8.60 -84.37
CA VAL A 37 41.49 -9.93 -84.01
C VAL A 37 42.11 -10.41 -82.69
N LEU A 38 43.41 -10.20 -82.48
CA LEU A 38 44.07 -10.52 -81.21
C LEU A 38 43.50 -9.70 -80.04
N ALA A 39 43.30 -8.39 -80.23
CA ALA A 39 42.68 -7.54 -79.23
C ALA A 39 41.24 -7.99 -78.93
N ALA A 40 40.45 -8.36 -79.94
CA ALA A 40 39.08 -8.84 -79.76
C ALA A 40 38.98 -10.14 -78.96
N VAL A 41 40.01 -11.00 -78.99
CA VAL A 41 40.05 -12.26 -78.21
C VAL A 41 40.64 -12.04 -76.81
N ILE A 42 41.69 -11.23 -76.69
CA ILE A 42 42.36 -10.99 -75.39
C ILE A 42 41.51 -10.09 -74.48
N LEU A 43 40.79 -9.12 -75.05
CA LEU A 43 39.99 -8.16 -74.29
C LEU A 43 38.89 -8.82 -73.45
N PRO A 44 38.02 -9.74 -73.94
CA PRO A 44 37.03 -10.38 -73.09
C PRO A 44 37.67 -11.26 -72.01
N ILE A 45 38.78 -11.95 -72.31
CA ILE A 45 39.50 -12.82 -71.36
C ILE A 45 40.06 -12.00 -70.19
N THR A 46 40.57 -10.80 -70.45
CA THR A 46 41.12 -9.91 -69.42
C THR A 46 40.05 -9.04 -68.74
N LEU A 47 38.99 -8.64 -69.46
CA LEU A 47 37.96 -7.73 -68.98
C LEU A 47 36.93 -8.43 -68.09
N THR A 48 36.55 -9.68 -68.39
CA THR A 48 35.58 -10.42 -67.57
C THR A 48 35.98 -10.59 -66.10
N PRO A 49 37.20 -11.05 -65.75
CA PRO A 49 37.60 -11.18 -64.35
C PRO A 49 37.68 -9.81 -63.65
N TYR A 50 38.11 -8.77 -64.37
CA TYR A 50 38.15 -7.40 -63.83
C TYR A 50 36.76 -6.86 -63.50
N LEU A 51 35.77 -7.06 -64.39
CA LEU A 51 34.40 -6.65 -64.14
C LEU A 51 33.75 -7.44 -63.00
N LEU A 52 34.05 -8.74 -62.89
CA LEU A 52 33.55 -9.58 -61.80
C LEU A 52 34.12 -9.14 -60.45
N ALA A 53 35.44 -8.91 -60.38
CA ALA A 53 36.09 -8.37 -59.20
C ALA A 53 35.51 -7.00 -58.81
N ARG A 54 35.27 -6.11 -59.79
CA ARG A 54 34.65 -4.81 -59.55
C ARG A 54 33.23 -4.93 -58.98
N ARG A 55 32.44 -5.90 -59.46
CA ARG A 55 31.10 -6.19 -58.91
C ARG A 55 31.18 -6.70 -57.46
N GLN A 56 32.09 -7.63 -57.18
CA GLN A 56 32.28 -8.17 -55.82
C GLN A 56 32.73 -7.09 -54.84
N VAL A 57 33.68 -6.24 -55.21
CA VAL A 57 34.14 -5.11 -54.37
C VAL A 57 32.98 -4.14 -54.10
N SER A 58 32.13 -3.86 -55.08
CA SER A 58 30.96 -3.00 -54.90
C SER A 58 29.94 -3.62 -53.94
N MET A 59 29.66 -4.91 -54.06
CA MET A 59 28.76 -5.64 -53.15
C MET A 59 29.31 -5.67 -51.72
N LEU A 60 30.60 -5.94 -51.55
CA LEU A 60 31.24 -5.95 -50.24
C LEU A 60 31.21 -4.56 -49.59
N ARG A 61 31.49 -3.49 -50.36
CA ARG A 61 31.35 -2.10 -49.86
C ARG A 61 29.92 -1.79 -49.41
N LYS A 62 28.91 -2.25 -50.14
CA LYS A 62 27.50 -2.10 -49.72
C LYS A 62 27.22 -2.86 -48.42
N GLN A 63 27.73 -4.08 -48.28
CA GLN A 63 27.58 -4.87 -47.06
C GLN A 63 28.31 -4.25 -45.85
N VAL A 64 29.50 -3.70 -46.06
CA VAL A 64 30.22 -2.96 -45.01
C VAL A 64 29.42 -1.73 -44.59
N ALA A 65 28.89 -0.95 -45.55
CA ALA A 65 28.06 0.21 -45.23
C ALA A 65 26.77 -0.16 -44.47
N THR A 66 26.11 -1.28 -44.82
CA THR A 66 24.91 -1.72 -44.07
C THR A 66 25.27 -2.25 -42.68
N LEU A 67 26.41 -2.92 -42.52
CA LEU A 67 26.91 -3.34 -41.21
C LEU A 67 27.26 -2.14 -40.34
N GLU A 68 27.90 -1.12 -40.88
CA GLU A 68 28.21 0.13 -40.15
C GLU A 68 26.92 0.81 -39.65
N ILE A 69 25.89 0.90 -40.48
CA ILE A 69 24.59 1.47 -40.07
C ILE A 69 23.96 0.64 -38.94
N ARG A 70 23.99 -0.69 -39.03
CA ARG A 70 23.45 -1.60 -37.99
C ARG A 70 24.26 -1.54 -36.69
N LEU A 71 25.57 -1.40 -36.78
CA LEU A 71 26.43 -1.26 -35.61
C LEU A 71 26.15 0.07 -34.90
N GLN A 72 25.98 1.15 -35.66
CA GLN A 72 25.58 2.44 -35.11
C GLN A 72 24.19 2.40 -34.46
N SER A 73 23.21 1.71 -35.04
CA SER A 73 21.89 1.56 -34.40
C SER A 73 21.98 0.75 -33.12
N LEU A 74 22.67 -0.40 -33.15
CA LEU A 74 22.86 -1.25 -31.98
C LEU A 74 23.59 -0.50 -30.85
N GLN A 75 24.60 0.31 -31.20
CA GLN A 75 25.31 1.14 -30.21
C GLN A 75 24.38 2.17 -29.56
N ARG A 76 23.47 2.80 -30.34
CA ARG A 76 22.45 3.71 -29.79
C ARG A 76 21.48 2.96 -28.89
N ASP A 77 21.04 1.77 -29.28
CA ASP A 77 20.12 0.95 -28.49
C ASP A 77 20.75 0.53 -27.16
N ILE A 78 22.02 0.09 -27.17
CA ILE A 78 22.76 -0.23 -25.95
C ILE A 78 22.87 1.01 -25.04
N HIS A 79 23.20 2.18 -25.59
CA HIS A 79 23.24 3.41 -24.80
C HIS A 79 21.86 3.77 -24.22
N SER A 80 20.78 3.60 -24.99
CA SER A 80 19.42 3.81 -24.50
C SER A 80 19.10 2.85 -23.35
N MET A 81 19.34 1.55 -23.54
CA MET A 81 19.07 0.53 -22.53
C MET A 81 19.92 0.71 -21.25
N VAL A 82 21.16 1.18 -21.38
CA VAL A 82 22.01 1.49 -20.22
C VAL A 82 21.43 2.67 -19.44
N ASN A 83 20.95 3.71 -20.12
CA ASN A 83 20.31 4.86 -19.48
C ASN A 83 18.99 4.45 -18.80
N ASP A 84 18.18 3.63 -19.46
CA ASP A 84 16.92 3.10 -18.91
C ASP A 84 17.17 2.19 -17.70
N SER A 85 18.23 1.37 -17.74
CA SER A 85 18.62 0.56 -16.58
C SER A 85 19.07 1.43 -15.40
N GLY A 86 19.70 2.58 -15.68
CA GLY A 86 20.06 3.57 -14.67
C GLY A 86 18.82 4.14 -13.96
N SER A 87 17.83 4.60 -14.72
CA SER A 87 16.61 5.19 -14.16
C SER A 87 15.81 4.19 -13.31
N VAL A 88 15.71 2.92 -13.75
CA VAL A 88 15.04 1.86 -12.96
C VAL A 88 15.76 1.58 -11.65
N LYS A 89 17.09 1.60 -11.63
CA LYS A 89 17.87 1.40 -10.39
C LYS A 89 17.66 2.54 -9.40
N ASP A 90 17.58 3.78 -9.89
CA ASP A 90 17.32 4.94 -9.04
C ASP A 90 15.89 4.91 -8.47
N GLU A 91 14.90 4.51 -9.27
CA GLU A 91 13.54 4.30 -8.79
C GLU A 91 13.46 3.19 -7.73
N HIS A 92 14.14 2.06 -7.96
CA HIS A 92 14.23 0.99 -6.96
C HIS A 92 14.88 1.46 -5.65
N ARG A 93 15.91 2.31 -5.72
CA ARG A 93 16.53 2.91 -4.51
C ARG A 93 15.53 3.81 -3.79
N ARG A 94 14.78 4.62 -4.53
CA ARG A 94 13.74 5.50 -3.97
C ARG A 94 12.64 4.72 -3.28
N ILE A 95 12.10 3.69 -3.93
CA ILE A 95 11.08 2.81 -3.36
C ILE A 95 11.59 2.13 -2.09
N ARG A 96 12.84 1.63 -2.09
CA ARG A 96 13.44 1.05 -0.88
C ARG A 96 13.57 2.06 0.26
N GLY A 97 13.95 3.30 -0.05
CA GLY A 97 13.98 4.38 0.93
C GLY A 97 12.62 4.64 1.56
N LEU A 98 11.58 4.77 0.73
CA LEU A 98 10.20 4.99 1.18
C LEU A 98 9.67 3.80 2.00
N LEU A 99 9.96 2.56 1.60
CA LEU A 99 9.56 1.37 2.36
C LEU A 99 10.24 1.31 3.72
N HIS A 100 11.52 1.69 3.79
CA HIS A 100 12.24 1.74 5.06
C HIS A 100 11.65 2.81 5.99
N GLU A 101 11.38 4.01 5.47
CA GLU A 101 10.73 5.10 6.22
C GLU A 101 9.32 4.70 6.69
N MET A 102 8.54 4.04 5.83
CA MET A 102 7.21 3.54 6.21
C MET A 102 7.30 2.48 7.32
N MET A 103 8.30 1.60 7.25
CA MET A 103 8.53 0.58 8.28
C MET A 103 8.93 1.22 9.62
N THR A 104 9.83 2.20 9.62
CA THR A 104 10.23 2.90 10.84
C THR A 104 9.06 3.67 11.46
N ASN A 105 8.25 4.35 10.63
CA ASN A 105 7.08 5.08 11.10
C ASN A 105 6.01 4.13 11.66
N ALA A 106 5.81 2.96 11.04
CA ALA A 106 4.88 1.95 11.53
C ALA A 106 5.34 1.35 12.87
N GLU A 107 6.65 1.15 13.04
CA GLU A 107 7.23 0.68 14.30
C GLU A 107 7.08 1.73 15.41
N GLU A 108 7.35 3.01 15.11
CA GLU A 108 7.15 4.11 16.06
C GLU A 108 5.69 4.21 16.51
N LEU A 109 4.74 4.17 15.57
CA LEU A 109 3.31 4.22 15.88
C LEU A 109 2.87 3.01 16.74
N ARG A 110 3.45 1.84 16.48
CA ARG A 110 3.22 0.64 17.29
C ARG A 110 3.72 0.80 18.72
N LEU A 111 4.89 1.42 18.91
CA LEU A 111 5.41 1.71 20.25
C LEU A 111 4.54 2.74 20.99
N GLN A 112 4.14 3.82 20.31
CA GLN A 112 3.25 4.84 20.89
C GLN A 112 1.89 4.27 21.30
N THR A 113 1.29 3.41 20.47
CA THR A 113 0.02 2.74 20.82
C THR A 113 0.18 1.77 21.99
N GLN A 114 1.30 1.06 22.06
CA GLN A 114 1.60 0.20 23.21
C GLN A 114 1.75 1.01 24.51
N GLU A 115 2.45 2.14 24.47
CA GLU A 115 2.60 3.03 25.63
C GLU A 115 1.26 3.64 26.05
N ALA A 116 0.47 4.14 25.10
CA ALA A 116 -0.84 4.71 25.36
C ALA A 116 -1.80 3.67 25.99
N THR A 117 -1.80 2.44 25.50
CA THR A 117 -2.63 1.36 26.07
C THR A 117 -2.15 0.94 27.46
N ALA A 118 -0.84 0.93 27.73
CA ALA A 118 -0.30 0.67 29.06
C ALA A 118 -0.68 1.78 30.05
N SER A 119 -0.53 3.05 29.64
CA SER A 119 -0.95 4.21 30.43
C SER A 119 -2.46 4.19 30.74
N GLN A 120 -3.28 3.90 29.74
CA GLN A 120 -4.73 3.77 29.93
C GLN A 120 -5.10 2.64 30.89
N ARG A 121 -4.40 1.51 30.85
CA ARG A 121 -4.61 0.43 31.82
C ARG A 121 -4.27 0.85 33.24
N ALA A 122 -3.16 1.56 33.44
CA ALA A 122 -2.79 2.07 34.76
C ALA A 122 -3.85 3.04 35.31
N VAL A 123 -4.35 3.98 34.48
CA VAL A 123 -5.43 4.90 34.87
C VAL A 123 -6.73 4.15 35.18
N ASN A 124 -7.07 3.13 34.40
CA ASN A 124 -8.25 2.32 34.65
C ASN A 124 -8.12 1.52 35.96
N GLU A 125 -6.94 1.02 36.28
CA GLU A 125 -6.68 0.30 37.53
C GLU A 125 -6.77 1.23 38.74
N THR A 126 -6.19 2.44 38.66
CA THR A 126 -6.30 3.42 39.75
C THR A 126 -7.75 3.82 39.97
N THR A 127 -8.49 4.14 38.91
CA THR A 127 -9.92 4.52 39.02
C THR A 127 -10.78 3.38 39.55
N GLN A 128 -10.53 2.14 39.16
CA GLN A 128 -11.24 0.98 39.73
C GLN A 128 -10.95 0.82 41.23
N SER A 129 -9.69 0.95 41.66
CA SER A 129 -9.33 0.86 43.07
C SER A 129 -9.95 1.99 43.91
N GLU A 130 -10.02 3.22 43.37
CA GLU A 130 -10.68 4.36 44.02
C GLU A 130 -12.18 4.14 44.15
N LEU A 131 -12.83 3.64 43.09
CA LEU A 131 -14.26 3.30 43.14
C LEU A 131 -14.55 2.21 44.18
N GLN A 132 -13.71 1.17 44.26
CA GLN A 132 -13.84 0.15 45.29
C GLN A 132 -13.68 0.73 46.69
N ARG A 133 -12.68 1.59 46.91
CA ARG A 133 -12.46 2.28 48.18
C ARG A 133 -13.67 3.13 48.58
N LEU A 134 -14.23 3.91 47.65
CA LEU A 134 -15.41 4.73 47.89
C LEU A 134 -16.65 3.90 48.21
N LEU A 135 -16.81 2.73 47.58
CA LEU A 135 -17.89 1.80 47.89
C LEU A 135 -17.74 1.19 49.29
N GLU A 136 -16.52 0.85 49.71
CA GLU A 136 -16.25 0.37 51.06
C GLU A 136 -16.50 1.44 52.12
N GLU A 137 -16.06 2.67 51.87
CA GLU A 137 -16.32 3.82 52.75
C GLU A 137 -17.83 4.12 52.84
N ALA A 138 -18.55 4.07 51.72
CA ALA A 138 -20.00 4.20 51.70
C ALA A 138 -20.71 3.07 52.46
N ARG A 139 -20.18 1.84 52.46
CA ARG A 139 -20.72 0.73 53.27
C ARG A 139 -20.46 0.94 54.75
N LEU A 140 -19.26 1.38 55.12
CA LEU A 140 -18.88 1.62 56.52
C LEU A 140 -19.73 2.75 57.13
N THR A 141 -19.91 3.85 56.41
CA THR A 141 -20.77 4.96 56.84
C THR A 141 -22.23 4.54 57.00
N ARG A 142 -22.75 3.65 56.12
CA ARG A 142 -24.08 3.06 56.28
C ARG A 142 -24.19 2.19 57.54
N ALA A 143 -23.20 1.33 57.78
CA ALA A 143 -23.18 0.49 58.97
C ALA A 143 -23.14 1.32 60.26
N GLN A 144 -22.39 2.44 60.28
CA GLN A 144 -22.42 3.39 61.40
C GLN A 144 -23.80 4.03 61.59
N GLY A 145 -24.49 4.38 60.50
CA GLY A 145 -25.87 4.87 60.53
C GLY A 145 -26.84 3.88 61.16
N ASP A 146 -26.72 2.58 60.83
CA ASP A 146 -27.55 1.52 61.41
C ASP A 146 -27.32 1.39 62.93
N VAL A 147 -26.06 1.47 63.38
CA VAL A 147 -25.71 1.45 64.82
C VAL A 147 -26.30 2.66 65.54
N LEU A 148 -26.21 3.86 64.96
CA LEU A 148 -26.82 5.06 65.53
C LEU A 148 -28.34 4.93 65.63
N ARG A 149 -28.98 4.26 64.67
CA ARG A 149 -30.43 4.01 64.69
C ARG A 149 -30.82 3.05 65.82
N VAL A 150 -30.08 1.96 66.00
CA VAL A 150 -30.27 1.02 67.12
C VAL A 150 -30.09 1.73 68.46
N LEU A 151 -29.07 2.59 68.57
CA LEU A 151 -28.86 3.43 69.76
C LEU A 151 -30.04 4.38 70.00
N GLY A 152 -30.59 4.98 68.94
CA GLY A 152 -31.79 5.81 68.98
C GLY A 152 -32.99 5.07 69.58
N CYS A 153 -33.26 3.83 69.15
CA CYS A 153 -34.33 3.00 69.71
C CYS A 153 -34.11 2.73 71.21
N SER A 154 -32.89 2.32 71.60
CA SER A 154 -32.58 2.07 73.03
C SER A 154 -32.72 3.33 73.88
N LEU A 155 -32.36 4.51 73.36
CA LEU A 155 -32.53 5.78 74.05
C LEU A 155 -34.00 6.16 74.21
N ALA A 156 -34.84 5.86 73.21
CA ALA A 156 -36.30 6.04 73.30
C ALA A 156 -36.91 5.15 74.40
N ASP A 157 -36.47 3.90 74.49
CA ASP A 157 -36.92 2.95 75.52
C ASP A 157 -36.52 3.45 76.93
N ILE A 158 -35.27 3.91 77.10
CA ILE A 158 -34.79 4.50 78.37
C ILE A 158 -35.63 5.74 78.73
N ALA A 159 -35.88 6.64 77.77
CA ALA A 159 -36.68 7.84 78.03
C ALA A 159 -38.14 7.49 78.40
N SER A 160 -38.70 6.46 77.78
CA SER A 160 -40.03 5.95 78.14
C SER A 160 -40.06 5.38 79.55
N PHE A 161 -39.06 4.57 79.92
CA PHE A 161 -38.91 4.04 81.28
C PHE A 161 -38.73 5.16 82.32
N MET A 162 -37.85 6.13 82.06
CA MET A 162 -37.65 7.27 82.97
C MET A 162 -38.95 8.04 83.21
N HIS A 163 -39.76 8.23 82.17
CA HIS A 163 -41.07 8.86 82.29
C HIS A 163 -42.05 8.03 83.15
N GLU A 164 -42.06 6.71 82.98
CA GLU A 164 -42.89 5.80 83.77
C GLU A 164 -42.46 5.77 85.26
N VAL A 165 -41.15 5.78 85.53
CA VAL A 165 -40.60 5.89 86.89
C VAL A 165 -40.99 7.21 87.54
N GLU A 166 -40.92 8.32 86.79
CA GLU A 166 -41.36 9.64 87.27
C GLU A 166 -42.84 9.64 87.66
N LEU A 167 -43.69 8.95 86.89
CA LEU A 167 -45.12 8.79 87.22
C LEU A 167 -45.35 7.92 88.47
N SER A 168 -44.42 7.02 88.79
CA SER A 168 -44.53 6.06 89.89
C SER A 168 -44.01 6.60 91.24
N MET A 169 -43.19 7.67 91.24
CA MET A 169 -42.67 8.30 92.45
C MET A 169 -43.49 9.55 92.85
N PRO A 170 -43.94 9.69 94.12
CA PRO A 170 -44.70 10.86 94.57
C PRO A 170 -43.85 12.15 94.67
N VAL A 171 -43.79 12.86 93.53
CA VAL A 171 -43.87 14.31 93.23
C VAL A 171 -43.00 15.37 93.93
N ASP A 172 -42.42 15.22 95.13
CA ASP A 172 -41.88 16.42 95.82
C ASP A 172 -40.42 16.82 95.54
N MET A 173 -39.65 16.13 94.68
CA MET A 173 -38.19 16.39 94.60
C MET A 173 -37.60 16.90 93.28
N ILE A 174 -38.20 16.76 92.07
CA ILE A 174 -37.38 16.99 90.85
C ILE A 174 -38.12 17.60 89.63
N SER A 175 -38.62 18.84 89.77
CA SER A 175 -39.16 19.63 88.65
C SER A 175 -38.14 19.86 87.50
N GLY A 176 -36.84 19.76 87.78
CA GLY A 176 -35.77 19.95 86.78
C GLY A 176 -35.52 18.77 85.83
N GLU A 177 -36.02 17.56 86.14
CA GLU A 177 -35.70 16.34 85.36
C GLU A 177 -36.63 16.11 84.16
N LYS A 178 -37.82 16.72 84.12
CA LYS A 178 -38.75 16.65 82.98
C LYS A 178 -38.11 17.06 81.66
N ASN A 179 -37.31 18.13 81.70
CA ASN A 179 -36.59 18.63 80.54
C ASN A 179 -35.54 17.64 80.03
N ARG A 180 -34.98 16.78 80.90
CA ARG A 180 -33.99 15.77 80.49
C ARG A 180 -34.65 14.62 79.73
N VAL A 181 -35.83 14.19 80.16
CA VAL A 181 -36.58 13.11 79.49
C VAL A 181 -37.02 13.54 78.08
N GLU A 182 -37.49 14.79 77.92
CA GLU A 182 -37.84 15.31 76.59
C GLU A 182 -36.61 15.48 75.69
N GLN A 183 -35.47 15.91 76.24
CA GLN A 183 -34.22 15.95 75.49
C GLN A 183 -33.78 14.58 74.99
N LEU A 184 -33.92 13.53 75.81
CA LEU A 184 -33.62 12.16 75.40
C LEU A 184 -34.56 11.66 74.30
N ARG A 185 -35.86 11.94 74.38
CA ARG A 185 -36.83 11.62 73.30
C ARG A 185 -36.49 12.35 72.00
N LEU A 186 -36.16 13.65 72.07
CA LEU A 186 -35.78 14.43 70.89
C LEU A 186 -34.50 13.89 70.25
N LEU A 187 -33.52 13.50 71.07
CA LEU A 187 -32.26 12.94 70.60
C LEU A 187 -32.47 11.56 69.96
N ALA A 188 -33.26 10.69 70.60
CA ALA A 188 -33.67 9.41 70.05
C ALA A 188 -34.37 9.56 68.69
N PHE A 189 -35.34 10.48 68.59
CA PHE A 189 -36.05 10.77 67.35
C PHE A 189 -35.13 11.30 66.25
N ARG A 190 -34.13 12.12 66.59
CA ARG A 190 -33.13 12.60 65.60
C ARG A 190 -32.23 11.49 65.11
N LEU A 191 -31.82 10.55 65.98
CA LEU A 191 -31.01 9.39 65.61
C LEU A 191 -31.80 8.38 64.77
N GLU A 192 -33.10 8.22 65.07
CA GLU A 192 -33.98 7.32 64.31
C GLU A 192 -34.25 7.85 62.89
N ASN A 193 -34.41 9.16 62.75
CA ASN A 193 -34.70 9.84 61.47
C ASN A 193 -33.45 10.30 60.71
N LEU A 194 -32.26 9.82 61.08
CA LEU A 194 -31.09 9.99 60.21
C LEU A 194 -31.45 9.42 58.82
N PRO A 195 -31.13 10.11 57.72
CA PRO A 195 -31.43 9.64 56.37
C PRO A 195 -30.65 8.34 56.15
N GLY A 196 -31.30 7.22 56.47
CA GLY A 196 -30.79 5.90 56.16
C GLY A 196 -30.60 5.78 54.67
N PRO A 197 -29.78 4.83 54.21
CA PRO A 197 -29.68 4.55 52.79
C PRO A 197 -31.08 4.21 52.28
N LYS A 198 -31.76 5.21 51.70
CA LYS A 198 -33.00 5.03 50.95
C LYS A 198 -32.68 3.89 50.02
N SER A 199 -33.36 2.78 50.24
CA SER A 199 -33.30 1.58 49.42
C SER A 199 -33.56 2.00 47.97
N ALA A 200 -32.47 2.34 47.27
CA ALA A 200 -32.42 2.60 45.86
C ALA A 200 -32.52 1.24 45.18
N ASP A 201 -33.65 0.57 45.40
CA ASP A 201 -33.98 -0.70 44.77
C ASP A 201 -35.49 -0.84 44.66
N LYS A 202 -36.08 0.13 43.97
CA LYS A 202 -37.21 -0.12 43.09
C LYS A 202 -36.93 0.63 41.80
N THR A 203 -35.92 0.19 41.06
CA THR A 203 -35.89 0.42 39.62
C THR A 203 -37.11 -0.28 39.04
N PRO A 204 -38.11 0.44 38.48
CA PRO A 204 -39.16 -0.22 37.75
C PRO A 204 -38.50 -0.88 36.53
N GLU A 205 -38.57 -2.21 36.46
CA GLU A 205 -38.38 -2.95 35.22
C GLU A 205 -39.23 -2.27 34.14
N LYS A 206 -38.57 -1.49 33.27
CA LYS A 206 -39.18 -1.10 32.01
C LYS A 206 -39.16 -2.35 31.14
N SER A 207 -40.29 -3.05 31.20
CA SER A 207 -40.86 -3.80 30.10
C SER A 207 -40.63 -3.03 28.79
N THR A 208 -39.76 -3.57 27.93
CA THR A 208 -39.68 -3.21 26.53
C THR A 208 -39.77 -4.48 25.71
N ALA A 209 -40.89 -4.60 25.03
CA ALA A 209 -41.10 -5.38 23.82
C ALA A 209 -40.22 -4.88 22.67
#